data_AF-A0A0F5VUW2-F1
#
_entry.id   AF-A0A0F5VUW2-F1
#
_cell.length_a   1.000
_cell.length_b   1.000
_cell.length_c   1.000
_cell.angle_alpha   90.00
_cell.angle_beta   90.00
_cell.angle_gamma   90.00
#
_symmetry.space_group_name_H-M   'P 1'
#
loop_
_entity.id
_entity.type
_entity.pdbx_description
1 polymer ?
#
loop_
_entity_poly.entity_id
_entity_poly.type
_entity_poly.pdbx_seq_one_letter_code
_entity_poly.pdbx_strand_id
1 'polypeptide(L)' 'MPSTGCIANALAARGASVVLAVRDVGKGREAVARLTGITPGADITVQQLDLSSLDSVRAHADELRAAHPGIDL' A
#
# COMPACT_ATOMS: atom_id res chain seq x y z
N MET A 1 7.82 -21.76 3.63
CA MET A 1 7.65 -21.30 2.23
C MET A 1 7.09 -19.89 2.28
N PRO A 2 7.68 -18.89 1.60
CA PRO A 2 7.06 -17.57 1.53
C PRO A 2 5.71 -17.73 0.81
N SER A 3 4.66 -17.17 1.38
CA SER A 3 3.31 -17.21 0.81
C SER A 3 3.29 -16.34 -0.45
N THR A 4 3.61 -16.91 -1.61
CA THR A 4 3.75 -16.22 -2.91
C THR A 4 2.45 -15.59 -3.47
N GLY A 5 1.37 -15.52 -2.67
CA GLY A 5 0.03 -15.12 -3.12
C GLY A 5 -0.35 -13.66 -2.88
N CYS A 6 0.55 -12.80 -2.43
CA CYS A 6 0.26 -11.40 -2.12
C CYS A 6 0.69 -10.49 -3.29
N ILE A 7 -0.27 -9.79 -3.92
CA ILE A 7 -0.01 -8.87 -5.04
C ILE A 7 0.95 -7.75 -4.63
N ALA A 8 0.80 -7.19 -3.43
CA ALA A 8 1.70 -6.16 -2.90
C ALA A 8 3.15 -6.67 -2.78
N ASN A 9 3.34 -7.92 -2.37
CA ASN A 9 4.66 -8.53 -2.29
C ASN A 9 5.28 -8.73 -3.69
N ALA A 10 4.48 -9.18 -4.66
CA ALA A 10 4.93 -9.37 -6.03
C ALA A 10 5.35 -8.04 -6.68
N LEU A 11 4.61 -6.96 -6.43
CA LEU A 11 4.96 -5.62 -6.92
C LEU A 11 6.21 -5.07 -6.24
N ALA A 12 6.29 -5.14 -4.91
CA ALA A 12 7.44 -4.67 -4.15
C ALA A 12 8.72 -5.44 -4.49
N ALA A 13 8.63 -6.77 -4.71
CA ALA A 13 9.77 -7.58 -5.14
C ALA A 13 10.30 -7.20 -6.54
N ARG A 14 9.50 -6.50 -7.35
CA ARG A 14 9.88 -5.95 -8.64
C ARG A 14 10.44 -4.52 -8.55
N GLY A 15 10.61 -3.99 -7.34
CA GLY A 15 11.11 -2.64 -7.09
C GLY A 15 10.07 -1.54 -7.22
N ALA A 16 8.77 -1.88 -7.25
CA ALA A 16 7.72 -0.87 -7.25
C ALA A 16 7.55 -0.25 -5.85
N SER A 17 7.23 1.05 -5.83
CA SER A 17 6.72 1.71 -4.63
C SER A 17 5.24 1.38 -4.49
N VAL A 18 4.85 0.78 -3.37
CA VAL A 18 3.50 0.24 -3.16
C VAL A 18 2.78 1.04 -2.08
N VAL A 19 1.66 1.65 -2.44
CA VAL A 19 0.74 2.28 -1.47
C VAL A 19 -0.34 1.27 -1.07
N LEU A 20 -0.32 0.85 0.19
CA LEU A 20 -1.32 -0.04 0.77
C LEU A 20 -2.45 0.78 1.38
N ALA A 21 -3.51 0.98 0.60
CA ALA A 21 -4.74 1.61 1.07
C ALA A 21 -5.52 0.67 2.02
N VAL A 22 -5.74 1.09 3.26
CA VAL A 22 -6.43 0.28 4.28
C VAL A 22 -7.47 1.09 5.05
N ARG A 23 -8.55 0.44 5.49
CA ARG A 23 -9.51 1.05 6.44
C ARG A 23 -8.92 1.17 7.85
N ASP A 24 -8.17 0.16 8.26
CA ASP A 24 -7.55 0.04 9.57
C ASP A 24 -6.02 0.12 9.44
N VAL A 25 -5.45 1.23 9.88
CA VAL A 25 -4.01 1.51 9.79
C VAL A 25 -3.20 0.55 10.66
N GLY A 26 -3.74 0.09 11.79
CA GLY A 26 -3.07 -0.88 12.67
C GLY A 26 -2.84 -2.20 11.95
N LYS A 27 -3.90 -2.75 11.35
CA LYS A 27 -3.80 -3.96 10.52
C LYS A 27 -2.92 -3.76 9.29
N GLY A 28 -2.94 -2.56 8.70
CA GLY A 28 -2.06 -2.20 7.59
C GLY A 28 -0.58 -2.24 7.97
N ARG A 29 -0.21 -1.69 9.13
CA ARG A 29 1.17 -1.69 9.63
C ARG A 29 1.66 -3.11 9.93
N GLU A 30 0.82 -3.96 10.51
CA GLU A 30 1.14 -5.37 10.69
C GLU A 30 1.39 -6.08 9.35
N ALA A 31 0.59 -5.77 8.32
CA ALA A 31 0.80 -6.32 6.99
C ALA A 31 2.14 -5.86 6.40
N VAL A 32 2.48 -4.57 6.50
CA VAL A 32 3.77 -4.05 6.05
C VAL A 32 4.93 -4.71 6.80
N ALA A 33 4.85 -4.87 8.12
CA ALA A 33 5.89 -5.54 8.90
C ALA A 33 6.12 -7.00 8.45
N ARG A 34 5.04 -7.72 8.08
CA ARG A 34 5.16 -9.05 7.49
C ARG A 34 5.80 -9.01 6.10
N LEU A 35 5.43 -8.04 5.27
CA LEU A 35 5.93 -7.91 3.90
C LEU A 35 7.40 -7.52 3.85
N THR A 36 7.84 -6.58 4.69
CA THR A 36 9.25 -6.18 4.77
C THR A 36 10.14 -7.30 5.33
N GLY A 37 9.59 -8.19 6.16
CA GLY A 37 10.28 -9.41 6.59
C GLY A 37 10.45 -10.47 5.48
N ILE A 38 9.59 -10.45 4.45
CA ILE A 38 9.64 -11.38 3.30
C ILE A 38 10.48 -10.81 2.15
N THR A 39 10.36 -9.51 1.91
CA THR A 39 11.07 -8.80 0.84
C THR A 39 11.83 -7.62 1.46
N PRO A 40 13.09 -7.85 1.87
CA PRO A 40 13.96 -6.78 2.37
C PRO A 40 14.13 -5.70 1.29
N GLY A 41 13.90 -4.44 1.66
CA GLY A 41 13.97 -3.31 0.72
C GLY A 41 12.66 -3.01 -0.02
N ALA A 42 11.56 -3.68 0.32
CA ALA A 42 10.23 -3.32 -0.16
C ALA A 42 9.85 -1.89 0.31
N ASP A 43 9.57 -0.99 -0.65
CA ASP A 43 9.06 0.35 -0.39
C ASP A 43 7.53 0.29 -0.34
N ILE A 44 6.98 0.16 0.88
CA ILE A 44 5.53 0.01 1.10
C ILE A 44 5.06 1.04 2.13
N THR A 45 4.13 1.89 1.71
CA THR A 45 3.51 2.91 2.57
C THR A 45 2.07 2.53 2.90
N VAL A 46 1.66 2.65 4.16
CA VAL A 46 0.26 2.44 4.57
C VAL A 46 -0.47 3.77 4.52
N GLN A 47 -1.62 3.78 3.86
CA GLN A 47 -2.44 4.97 3.74
C GLN A 47 -3.88 4.64 4.10
N GLN A 48 -4.51 5.47 4.94
CA GLN A 48 -5.87 5.22 5.39
C GLN A 48 -6.86 5.65 4.31
N LEU A 49 -7.74 4.73 3.92
CA LEU A 49 -8.81 4.98 2.96
C LEU A 49 -10.06 4.22 3.36
N ASP A 50 -11.16 4.95 3.55
CA ASP A 50 -12.46 4.33 3.68
C ASP A 50 -13.28 4.46 2.39
N LEU A 51 -13.37 3.35 1.64
CA LEU A 51 -14.11 3.30 0.38
C LEU A 51 -15.63 3.46 0.53
N SER A 52 -16.18 3.33 1.74
CA SER A 52 -17.60 3.65 1.99
C SER A 52 -17.88 5.15 2.09
N SER A 53 -16.84 5.98 2.19
CA SER A 53 -16.97 7.44 2.27
C SER A 53 -16.36 8.09 1.02
N LEU A 54 -17.21 8.67 0.18
CA LEU A 54 -16.76 9.38 -1.02
C LEU A 54 -15.88 10.59 -0.67
N ASP A 55 -16.10 11.22 0.48
CA ASP A 55 -15.24 12.31 0.95
C ASP A 55 -13.85 11.82 1.36
N SER A 56 -13.77 10.63 1.98
CA SER A 56 -12.48 9.96 2.23
C SER A 56 -11.77 9.62 0.93
N VAL A 57 -12.50 9.13 -0.08
CA VAL A 57 -11.93 8.82 -1.41
C VAL A 57 -11.38 10.09 -2.08
N ARG A 58 -12.12 11.20 -2.06
CA ARG A 58 -11.68 12.46 -2.69
C ARG A 58 -10.43 13.00 -2.02
N ALA A 59 -10.43 13.13 -0.69
CA ALA A 59 -9.27 13.60 0.06
C ALA A 59 -8.04 12.73 -0.23
N HIS A 60 -8.23 11.41 -0.28
CA HIS A 60 -7.14 10.49 -0.57
C HIS A 60 -6.61 10.59 -1.99
N ALA A 61 -7.50 10.76 -2.98
CA ALA A 61 -7.10 10.94 -4.36
C ALA A 61 -6.30 12.23 -4.57
N ASP A 62 -6.66 13.30 -3.86
CA ASP A 62 -5.91 14.56 -3.89
C ASP A 62 -4.53 14.41 -3.25
N GLU A 63 -4.43 13.72 -2.10
CA GLU A 63 -3.15 13.40 -1.46
C GLU A 63 -2.25 12.55 -2.37
N LEU A 64 -2.79 11.50 -2.98
CA LEU A 64 -2.05 10.62 -3.89
C LEU A 64 -1.53 11.36 -5.12
N ARG A 65 -2.35 12.22 -5.73
CA ARG A 65 -1.92 13.07 -6.86
C ARG A 65 -0.82 14.05 -6.48
N ALA A 66 -0.86 14.60 -5.26
CA ALA A 66 0.16 15.52 -4.79
C ALA A 66 1.49 14.80 -4.49
N ALA A 67 1.41 13.57 -3.98
CA ALA A 67 2.58 12.79 -3.56
C ALA A 67 3.26 12.02 -4.71
N HIS A 68 2.49 11.60 -5.74
CA HIS A 68 2.99 10.72 -6.80
C HIS A 68 2.69 11.28 -8.20
N PRO A 69 3.71 11.45 -9.07
CA PRO A 69 3.54 12.04 -10.41
C PRO A 69 2.78 11.12 -11.39
N GLY A 70 2.59 9.84 -11.05
CA GLY A 70 1.83 8.86 -11.83
C GLY A 70 1.43 7.67 -10.95
N ILE A 71 0.32 7.01 -11.30
CA ILE A 71 -0.17 5.80 -10.63
C ILE A 71 -0.26 4.70 -11.68
N ASP A 72 0.42 3.60 -11.43
CA ASP A 72 0.40 2.38 -12.23
C ASP A 72 -0.32 1.26 -11.46
N LEU A 73 -1.04 0.37 -12.16
CA LEU A 73 -1.77 -0.78 -11.59
C LEU A 73 -1.24 -2.11 -12.14
#